data_AF-R7UE85-F1
#
_entry.id   AF-R7UE85-F1
#
_cell.length_a   1.000
_cell.length_b   1.000
_cell.length_c   1.000
_cell.angle_alpha   90.00
_cell.angle_beta   90.00
_cell.angle_gamma   90.00
#
_symmetry.space_group_name_H-M   'P 1'
#
loop_
_entity.id
_entity.type
_entity.pdbx_description
1 polymer ?
#
loop_
_entity_poly.entity_id
_entity_poly.type
_entity_poly.pdbx_seq_one_letter_code
_entity_poly.pdbx_strand_id
1 'polypeptide(L)' 'MERLLHDRIYAFLQQHEIGLFLDLKKAFDTDFNILLKKLVHYGIRGNALDLLKNYLSNRKQSVKIENSVSSILP' A
#
# COMPACT_ATOMS: atom_id res chain seq x y z
N MET A 1 12.71 -5.79 24.98
CA MET A 1 12.56 -4.32 24.97
C MET A 1 11.33 -3.90 24.15
N GLU A 2 11.11 -4.43 22.94
CA GLU A 2 9.94 -4.10 22.10
C GLU A 2 8.57 -4.51 22.66
N ARG A 3 8.45 -5.66 23.35
CA ARG A 3 7.18 -6.10 23.97
C ARG A 3 6.67 -5.12 25.02
N LEU A 4 7.56 -4.58 25.85
CA LEU A 4 7.19 -3.60 26.87
C LEU A 4 6.72 -2.27 26.28
N LEU A 5 7.18 -1.94 25.07
CA LEU A 5 6.72 -0.75 24.35
C LEU A 5 5.32 -0.98 23.78
N HIS A 6 5.07 -2.15 23.18
CA HIS A 6 3.77 -2.55 22.65
C HIS A 6 2.68 -2.56 23.74
N ASP A 7 2.97 -3.15 24.90
CA ASP A 7 2.01 -3.30 25.99
C ASP A 7 1.66 -1.95 26.63
N ARG A 8 2.62 -1.02 26.70
CA ARG A 8 2.40 0.34 27.21
C ARG A 8 1.60 1.20 26.24
N ILE A 9 1.83 1.06 24.93
CA ILE A 9 1.03 1.73 23.90
C ILE A 9 -0.41 1.21 23.96
N TYR A 10 -0.61 -0.10 24.07
CA TYR A 10 -1.95 -0.69 24.17
C TYR A 10 -2.73 -0.25 25.41
N ALA A 11 -2.07 -0.21 26.58
CA ALA A 11 -2.70 0.28 27.81
C ALA A 11 -3.07 1.77 27.73
N PHE A 12 -2.26 2.59 27.04
CA PHE A 12 -2.52 4.00 26.82
C PHE A 12 -3.69 4.24 25.85
N LEU A 13 -3.79 3.43 24.78
CA LEU A 13 -4.91 3.44 23.82
C LEU A 13 -6.24 2.99 24.43
N GLN A 14 -6.22 2.19 25.50
CA GLN A 14 -7.43 1.73 26.20
C GLN A 14 -8.01 2.77 27.17
N GLN A 15 -7.20 3.73 27.65
CA GLN A 15 -7.63 4.75 28.60
C GLN A 15 -8.19 6.03 27.94
N HIS A 16 -7.97 6.23 26.63
CA HIS A 16 -8.38 7.42 25.90
C HIS A 16 -8.88 7.05 24.50
N GLU A 17 -9.94 7.70 24.01
CA GLU A 17 -10.33 7.61 22.60
C GLU A 17 -9.30 8.35 21.73
N ILE A 18 -8.25 7.62 21.31
CA ILE A 18 -7.19 8.16 20.47
C ILE A 18 -7.56 7.92 19.00
N GLY A 19 -7.96 8.98 18.32
CA GLY A 19 -8.11 8.98 16.87
C GLY A 19 -6.74 8.99 16.19
N LEU A 20 -6.32 7.84 15.62
CA LEU A 20 -5.13 7.77 14.78
C LEU A 20 -5.49 8.10 13.34
N PHE A 21 -5.18 9.33 12.91
CA PHE A 21 -5.35 9.76 11.53
C PHE A 21 -4.08 9.47 10.74
N LEU A 22 -4.12 8.44 9.88
CA LEU A 22 -3.03 8.09 8.99
C LEU A 22 -3.29 8.65 7.59
N ASP A 23 -2.53 9.66 7.20
CA ASP A 23 -2.46 10.08 5.80
C ASP A 23 -1.40 9.24 5.08
N LEU A 24 -1.83 8.10 4.54
CA LEU A 24 -0.97 7.21 3.79
C LEU A 24 -0.81 7.75 2.37
N LYS A 25 0.44 7.76 1.89
CA LYS A 25 0.73 8.05 0.49
C LYS A 25 -0.08 7.11 -0.41
N LYS A 26 -0.59 7.62 -1.53
CA LYS A 26 -1.41 6.84 -2.48
C LYS A 26 -0.79 5.48 -2.73
N ALA A 27 -1.61 4.43 -2.70
CA ALA A 27 -1.19 3.03 -2.81
C ALA A 27 -0.35 2.72 -4.07
N PHE A 28 -0.47 3.57 -5.10
CA PHE A 28 0.23 3.44 -6.38
C PHE A 28 1.49 4.30 -6.49
N ASP A 29 1.78 5.17 -5.51
CA ASP A 29 3.03 5.97 -5.43
C ASP A 29 4.10 5.31 -4.54
N THR A 30 3.88 4.05 -4.16
CA THR A 30 4.69 3.26 -3.22
C THR A 30 5.62 2.31 -3.99
N ASP A 31 6.86 2.15 -3.51
CA ASP A 31 7.85 1.25 -4.12
C ASP A 31 7.35 -0.20 -4.18
N PHE A 32 7.01 -0.65 -5.40
CA PHE A 32 6.48 -1.98 -5.65
C PHE A 32 7.50 -3.10 -5.37
N ASN A 33 8.80 -2.79 -5.25
CA ASN A 33 9.81 -3.80 -4.94
C ASN A 33 9.60 -4.40 -3.55
N ILE A 34 9.17 -3.60 -2.58
CA ILE A 34 8.86 -4.09 -1.23
C ILE A 34 7.63 -5.00 -1.27
N LEU A 35 6.60 -4.61 -2.01
CA LEU A 35 5.39 -5.41 -2.20
C LEU A 35 5.73 -6.76 -2.87
N LEU A 36 6.47 -6.75 -3.99
CA LEU A 36 6.85 -7.97 -4.70
C LEU A 36 7.67 -8.92 -3.81
N LYS A 37 8.61 -8.39 -3.02
CA LYS A 37 9.37 -9.19 -2.03
C LYS A 37 8.45 -9.84 -0.98
N LYS A 38 7.45 -9.09 -0.48
CA LYS A 38 6.47 -9.63 0.47
C LYS A 38 5.59 -10.71 -0.15
N LEU A 39 5.12 -10.52 -1.38
CA LEU A 39 4.33 -11.52 -2.10
C LEU A 39 5.10 -12.84 -2.26
N VAL A 40 6.39 -12.78 -2.63
CA VAL A 40 7.29 -13.95 -2.68
C VAL A 40 7.44 -14.61 -1.30
N HIS A 41 7.60 -13.81 -0.25
CA HIS A 41 7.69 -14.29 1.13
C HIS A 41 6.41 -15.03 1.55
N TYR A 42 5.23 -14.53 1.18
CA TYR A 42 3.94 -15.17 1.43
C TYR A 42 3.62 -16.35 0.49
N GLY A 43 4.52 -16.70 -0.43
CA GLY A 43 4.39 -17.87 -1.30
C GLY A 43 3.77 -17.61 -2.67
N ILE A 44 3.45 -16.36 -3.01
CA ILE A 44 3.00 -15.99 -4.36
C ILE A 44 4.22 -15.92 -5.28
N ARG A 45 4.30 -16.85 -6.23
CA ARG A 45 5.47 -17.07 -7.11
C ARG A 45 5.03 -17.46 -8.52
N GLY A 46 5.99 -17.53 -9.45
CA GLY A 46 5.76 -17.92 -10.85
C GLY A 46 4.75 -17.00 -11.54
N ASN A 47 3.89 -17.57 -12.38
CA ASN A 47 2.94 -16.84 -13.21
C ASN A 47 2.07 -15.84 -12.45
N ALA A 48 1.67 -16.15 -11.20
CA ALA A 48 0.87 -15.23 -10.38
C ALA A 48 1.67 -13.99 -9.99
N LEU A 49 2.95 -14.16 -9.62
CA LEU A 49 3.84 -13.04 -9.31
C LEU A 49 4.16 -12.23 -10.57
N ASP A 50 4.38 -12.89 -11.71
CA ASP A 50 4.68 -12.22 -12.97
C ASP A 50 3.49 -11.40 -13.47
N LEU A 51 2.27 -11.92 -13.33
CA LEU A 51 1.04 -11.18 -13.63
C LEU A 51 0.94 -9.92 -12.78
N LEU A 52 1.16 -10.05 -11.46
CA LEU A 52 1.11 -8.91 -10.53
C LEU A 52 2.23 -7.90 -10.84
N LYS A 53 3.45 -8.37 -11.10
CA LYS A 53 4.59 -7.51 -11.47
C LYS A 53 4.29 -6.73 -12.74
N ASN A 54 3.76 -7.38 -13.78
CA ASN A 54 3.39 -6.73 -15.02
C ASN A 54 2.26 -5.70 -14.80
N TYR A 55 1.23 -6.06 -14.03
CA TYR A 55 0.13 -5.17 -13.71
C TYR A 55 0.57 -3.93 -12.93
N LEU A 56 1.55 -4.07 -12.05
CA LEU A 56 2.07 -2.97 -11.23
C LEU A 56 3.08 -2.09 -12.00
N SER A 57 3.71 -2.60 -13.05
CA SER A 57 4.74 -1.91 -13.84
C SER A 57 4.17 -0.99 -14.92
N ASN A 58 4.84 0.14 -15.17
CA ASN A 58 4.55 1.06 -16.28
C ASN A 58 3.06 1.46 -16.39
N ARG A 59 2.37 1.57 -15.26
CA ARG A 59 0.99 2.05 -15.24
C ARG A 59 0.95 3.51 -15.66
N LYS A 60 -0.20 3.89 -16.20
CA LYS A 60 -0.55 5.26 -16.51
C LYS A 60 -1.98 5.50 -16.06
N GLN A 61 -2.27 6.71 -15.60
CA GLN A 61 -3.57 7.08 -15.09
C GLN A 61 -4.15 8.27 -15.87
N SER A 62 -5.45 8.23 -16.14
CA SER A 62 -6.22 9.33 -16.74
C SER A 62 -7.68 9.21 -16.30
N VAL A 63 -8.37 10.32 -16.12
CA VAL A 63 -9.77 10.37 -15.73
C VAL A 63 -10.61 10.74 -16.94
N LYS A 64 -11.70 10.00 -17.19
CA LYS A 64 -12.71 10.36 -18.19
C LYS A 64 -14.01 10.76 -17.50
N ILE A 65 -14.51 11.95 -17.84
CA ILE A 65 -15.82 12.45 -17.40
C ILE A 65 -16.57 12.83 -18.67
N GLU A 66 -17.66 12.12 -18.96
CA GLU A 66 -18.45 12.28 -20.19
C GLU A 66 -17.57 12.27 -21.46
N ASN A 67 -17.44 13.43 -22.11
CA ASN A 67 -16.69 13.64 -23.34
C ASN A 67 -15.27 14.20 -23.12
N SER A 68 -14.86 14.38 -21.86
CA SER A 68 -13.57 14.95 -21.48
C SER A 68 -12.65 13.88 -20.87
N VAL A 69 -11.38 13.86 -21.29
CA VAL A 69 -10.34 12.97 -20.76
C VAL A 69 -9.17 13.81 -20.25
N SER A 70 -8.70 13.54 -19.04
CA SER A 70 -7.53 14.22 -18.47
C SER A 70 -6.24 13.81 -19.20
N SER A 71 -5.18 14.58 -18.99
CA SER A 71 -3.85 14.14 -19.40
C SER A 71 -3.51 12.79 -18.78
N ILE A 72 -2.71 12.02 -19.52
CA ILE A 72 -2.16 10.76 -19.05
C ILE A 72 -0.99 11.08 -18.12
N LEU A 73 -1.11 10.71 -16.86
CA LEU A 73 -0.02 10.76 -15.89
C LEU A 73 0.63 9.37 -15.78
N PRO A 74 1.94 9.31 -15.46
CA PRO A 74 2.56 8.07 -15.01
C PRO A 74 1.93 7.54 -13.71
#